data_AF-A0A0F5ILG9-F1
#
_entry.id   AF-A0A0F5ILG9-F1
#
_cell.length_a   1.000
_cell.length_b   1.000
_cell.length_c   1.000
_cell.angle_alpha   90.00
_cell.angle_beta   90.00
_cell.angle_gamma   90.00
#
_symmetry.space_group_name_H-M   'P 1'
#
loop_
_entity.id
_entity.type
_entity.pdbx_description
1 polymer ?
#
loop_
_entity_poly.entity_id
_entity_poly.type
_entity_poly.pdbx_seq_one_letter_code
_entity_poly.pdbx_strand_id
1 'polypeptide(L)'
;MAKISFLYINLLIALFLTLPVVQAREKTFTVVIDAGHGGKDPGARGTVIDEKVINLSVALKLGDKISANHDDVKVIYTRKTDRFIELDERANIANRNKADLFISIHTNSVKKGSTARGTETYTLGLARTDENLAVAMRENSAILLEDNYLQKYEGFDPNSSESYIIFEFMQNKHMEQSISLASEIQKCFTSANRGDRGVRQAGFLVLRKTSMPSVLVELGYISNREEERFMKSSDGQNKLASALSDAFTKYKKEYDRKQGGVSAGANTRVASSETRSVPEVSSEPETQDNLSDAPVGSEEYILNRKKNTSTSSQRKQSQPAASTKGKSDTTGKIIYKVQILTSDKKLSPGAKVFKGYKNVNFFVEKGIYKYTYGETTDFDSIRKLRRQVAKDFKDAFIVAFKDGKKVKY
;
A
#
# COMPACT_ATOMS: atom_id res chain seq x y z
N MET A 1 67.04 22.36 23.11
CA MET A 1 65.84 21.53 22.97
C MET A 1 64.58 22.33 22.63
N ALA A 2 64.19 23.39 23.36
CA ALA A 2 62.92 24.12 23.17
C ALA A 2 62.54 24.52 21.70
N LYS A 3 63.49 24.98 20.87
CA LYS A 3 63.19 25.36 19.47
C LYS A 3 62.74 24.19 18.58
N ILE A 4 63.19 22.97 18.87
CA ILE A 4 62.81 21.77 18.11
C ILE A 4 61.36 21.38 18.46
N SER A 5 61.02 21.40 19.76
CA SER A 5 59.64 21.16 20.22
C SER A 5 58.63 22.12 19.62
N PHE A 6 58.98 23.40 19.49
CA PHE A 6 58.09 24.40 18.87
C PHE A 6 57.84 24.13 17.37
N LEU A 7 58.85 23.64 16.64
CA LEU A 7 58.70 23.25 15.23
C LEU A 7 57.77 22.04 15.07
N TYR A 8 57.91 21.01 15.90
CA TYR A 8 57.03 19.84 15.86
C TYR A 8 55.58 20.16 16.25
N ILE A 9 55.35 21.06 17.20
CA ILE A 9 54.00 21.51 17.57
C ILE A 9 53.33 22.24 16.40
N ASN A 10 54.03 23.15 15.72
CA ASN A 10 53.48 23.84 14.55
C ASN A 10 53.28 22.90 13.36
N LEU A 11 54.15 21.89 13.17
CA LEU A 11 53.98 20.87 12.14
C LEU A 11 52.75 19.98 12.41
N LEU A 12 52.49 19.62 13.67
CA LEU A 12 51.29 18.87 14.08
C LEU A 12 50.00 19.69 13.92
N ILE A 13 50.03 20.99 14.22
CA ILE A 13 48.89 21.89 14.02
C ILE A 13 48.62 22.07 12.51
N ALA A 14 49.67 22.25 11.70
CA ALA A 14 49.54 22.31 10.24
C ALA A 14 48.94 21.02 9.66
N LEU A 15 49.38 19.85 10.15
CA LEU A 15 48.87 18.55 9.72
C LEU A 15 47.37 18.36 10.05
N PHE A 16 46.91 18.91 11.18
CA PHE A 16 45.49 18.93 11.56
C PHE A 16 44.65 19.91 10.73
N LEU A 17 45.23 21.04 10.28
CA LEU A 17 44.58 22.02 9.41
C LEU A 17 44.49 21.57 7.94
N THR A 18 45.28 20.57 7.52
CA THR A 18 45.25 19.99 6.17
C THR A 18 44.53 18.64 6.08
N LEU A 19 43.78 18.23 7.11
CA LEU A 19 42.85 17.12 6.94
C LEU A 19 41.81 17.52 5.89
N PRO A 20 41.69 16.80 4.75
CA PRO A 20 40.56 17.03 3.87
C PRO A 20 39.31 16.73 4.68
N VAL A 21 38.42 17.71 4.81
CA VAL A 21 37.07 17.46 5.27
C VAL A 21 36.42 16.60 4.19
N VAL A 22 36.55 15.29 4.33
CA VAL A 22 35.75 14.31 3.62
C VAL A 22 34.34 14.52 4.13
N GLN A 23 33.63 15.48 3.55
CA GLN A 23 32.19 15.53 3.65
C GLN A 23 31.71 14.17 3.19
N ALA A 24 31.17 13.39 4.13
CA ALA A 24 30.50 12.15 3.80
C ALA A 24 29.38 12.51 2.84
N ARG A 25 29.58 12.24 1.54
CA ARG A 25 28.62 12.59 0.50
C ARG A 25 27.29 11.97 0.91
N GLU A 26 26.30 12.81 1.19
CA GLU A 26 25.00 12.33 1.62
C GLU A 26 24.47 11.34 0.57
N LYS A 27 23.87 10.26 1.07
CA LYS A 27 23.45 9.15 0.23
C LYS A 27 22.37 9.64 -0.73
N THR A 28 22.75 9.79 -2.01
CA THR A 28 21.85 10.21 -3.09
C THR A 28 20.57 9.38 -3.09
N PHE A 29 19.44 10.03 -2.81
CA PHE A 29 18.14 9.38 -2.71
C PHE A 29 17.68 8.95 -4.11
N THR A 30 17.39 7.68 -4.32
CA THR A 30 17.00 7.19 -5.66
C THR A 30 15.49 6.97 -5.76
N VAL A 31 14.81 7.72 -6.63
CA VAL A 31 13.38 7.53 -6.93
C VAL A 31 13.20 6.90 -8.31
N VAL A 32 12.36 5.88 -8.39
CA VAL A 32 11.95 5.27 -9.66
C VAL A 32 10.52 5.65 -9.97
N ILE A 33 10.34 6.29 -11.14
CA ILE A 33 9.04 6.67 -11.69
C ILE A 33 8.69 5.65 -12.77
N ASP A 34 7.59 4.95 -12.57
CA ASP A 34 7.02 4.02 -13.52
C ASP A 34 5.82 4.63 -14.25
N ALA A 35 5.87 4.66 -15.57
CA ALA A 35 4.74 5.06 -16.39
C ALA A 35 3.96 3.81 -16.81
N GLY A 36 2.74 3.62 -16.28
CA GLY A 36 1.88 2.47 -16.55
C GLY A 36 1.72 2.17 -18.04
N HIS A 37 1.57 0.89 -18.39
CA HIS A 37 1.39 0.39 -19.77
C HIS A 37 2.55 0.77 -20.71
N GLY A 38 2.30 0.87 -22.02
CA GLY A 38 3.25 1.28 -23.06
C GLY A 38 3.36 0.29 -24.22
N GLY A 39 3.74 0.78 -25.40
CA GLY A 39 3.92 -0.02 -26.61
C GLY A 39 2.63 -0.74 -27.02
N LYS A 40 2.66 -2.08 -27.02
CA LYS A 40 1.51 -2.96 -27.33
C LYS A 40 0.37 -2.88 -26.31
N ASP A 41 0.66 -2.37 -25.11
CA ASP A 41 -0.33 -2.14 -24.07
C ASP A 41 -0.72 -0.65 -24.04
N PRO A 42 -1.95 -0.27 -24.44
CA PRO A 42 -2.43 1.10 -24.33
C PRO A 42 -2.92 1.49 -22.93
N GLY A 43 -3.14 0.52 -22.04
CA GLY A 43 -3.95 0.69 -20.85
C GLY A 43 -5.43 0.95 -21.18
N ALA A 44 -6.12 1.66 -20.29
CA ALA A 44 -7.47 2.12 -20.55
C ALA A 44 -7.52 3.11 -21.74
N ARG A 45 -8.54 2.96 -22.59
CA ARG A 45 -8.77 3.83 -23.74
C ARG A 45 -9.83 4.88 -23.42
N GLY A 46 -9.50 6.15 -23.63
CA GLY A 46 -10.44 7.27 -23.61
C GLY A 46 -11.24 7.39 -24.90
N THR A 47 -11.85 8.55 -25.11
CA THR A 47 -12.49 8.94 -26.38
C THR A 47 -11.45 9.34 -27.44
N VAL A 48 -10.35 9.98 -27.04
CA VAL A 48 -9.38 10.67 -27.91
C VAL A 48 -7.92 10.58 -27.44
N ILE A 49 -7.63 9.75 -26.42
CA ILE A 49 -6.29 9.48 -25.89
C ILE A 49 -6.26 8.13 -25.16
N ASP A 50 -5.15 7.42 -25.26
CA ASP A 50 -4.87 6.20 -24.49
C ASP A 50 -4.14 6.56 -23.18
N GLU A 51 -4.44 5.81 -22.11
CA GLU A 51 -3.83 5.96 -20.80
C GLU A 51 -2.29 5.99 -20.86
N LYS A 52 -1.66 5.09 -21.64
CA LYS A 52 -0.20 5.01 -21.77
C LYS A 52 0.47 6.34 -22.14
N VAL A 53 -0.25 7.23 -22.83
CA VAL A 53 0.22 8.56 -23.25
C VAL A 53 0.17 9.54 -22.08
N ILE A 54 -0.95 9.58 -21.35
CA ILE A 54 -1.12 10.40 -20.13
C ILE A 54 -0.05 10.02 -19.10
N ASN A 55 0.07 8.72 -18.80
CA ASN A 55 0.99 8.19 -17.81
C ASN A 55 2.45 8.58 -18.13
N LEU A 56 2.86 8.48 -19.40
CA LEU A 56 4.20 8.88 -19.83
C LEU A 56 4.42 10.39 -19.71
N SER A 57 3.46 11.20 -20.16
CA SER A 57 3.57 12.67 -20.11
C SER A 57 3.67 13.19 -18.68
N VAL A 58 2.88 12.65 -17.75
CA VAL A 58 2.94 13.03 -16.32
C VAL A 58 4.19 12.48 -15.64
N ALA A 59 4.62 11.25 -15.95
CA ALA A 59 5.85 10.68 -15.41
C ALA A 59 7.09 11.51 -15.76
N LEU A 60 7.26 11.88 -17.02
CA LEU A 60 8.38 12.73 -17.47
C LEU A 60 8.36 14.09 -16.76
N LYS A 61 7.21 14.78 -16.79
CA LYS A 61 7.03 16.07 -16.10
C LYS A 61 7.29 16.00 -14.59
N LEU A 62 6.95 14.88 -13.93
CA LEU A 62 7.26 14.66 -12.51
C LEU A 62 8.77 14.54 -12.29
N GLY A 63 9.45 13.70 -13.06
CA GLY A 63 10.88 13.48 -12.90
C GLY A 63 11.71 14.71 -13.25
N ASP A 64 11.28 15.51 -14.22
CA ASP A 64 11.90 16.81 -14.53
C ASP A 64 11.77 17.79 -13.35
N LYS A 65 10.58 17.87 -12.72
CA LYS A 65 10.34 18.70 -11.52
C LYS A 65 11.14 18.24 -10.31
N ILE A 66 11.22 16.93 -10.06
CA ILE A 66 12.04 16.39 -8.97
C ILE A 66 13.51 16.74 -9.21
N SER A 67 14.03 16.50 -10.42
CA SER A 67 15.44 16.78 -10.76
C SER A 67 15.79 18.27 -10.72
N ALA A 68 14.83 19.16 -10.95
CA ALA A 68 15.02 20.60 -10.87
C ALA A 68 14.96 21.16 -9.43
N ASN A 69 14.27 20.47 -8.52
CA ASN A 69 14.02 20.92 -7.15
C ASN A 69 14.88 20.18 -6.10
N HIS A 70 15.52 19.07 -6.45
CA HIS A 70 16.32 18.22 -5.55
C HIS A 70 17.60 17.76 -6.26
N ASP A 71 18.71 18.39 -5.94
CA ASP A 71 20.05 18.07 -6.46
C ASP A 71 20.65 16.78 -5.87
N ASP A 72 20.18 16.39 -4.68
CA ASP A 72 20.55 15.15 -4.00
C ASP A 72 19.72 13.91 -4.42
N VAL A 73 18.78 14.07 -5.37
CA VAL A 73 17.88 13.00 -5.85
C VAL A 73 18.28 12.48 -7.23
N LYS A 74 18.40 11.16 -7.34
CA LYS A 74 18.54 10.46 -8.62
C LYS A 74 17.18 9.97 -9.10
N VAL A 75 16.66 10.57 -10.17
CA VAL A 75 15.45 10.10 -10.86
C VAL A 75 15.79 9.01 -11.88
N ILE A 76 15.04 7.90 -11.84
CA ILE A 76 15.13 6.80 -12.79
C ILE A 76 13.73 6.52 -13.34
N TYR A 77 13.62 6.20 -14.63
CA TYR A 77 12.35 5.89 -15.28
C TYR A 77 12.32 4.42 -15.72
N THR A 78 11.18 3.72 -15.55
CA THR A 78 11.01 2.41 -16.20
C THR A 78 10.95 2.57 -17.73
N ARG A 79 10.23 3.60 -18.20
CA ARG A 79 10.23 4.04 -19.59
C ARG A 79 10.22 5.56 -19.75
N LYS A 80 10.97 6.04 -20.75
CA LYS A 80 10.98 7.44 -21.23
C LYS A 80 10.37 7.60 -22.62
N THR A 81 9.90 6.50 -23.21
CA THR A 81 9.33 6.42 -24.57
C THR A 81 8.11 5.51 -24.57
N ASP A 82 7.37 5.47 -25.68
CA ASP A 82 6.28 4.53 -25.85
C ASP A 82 6.80 3.12 -26.16
N ARG A 83 7.07 2.35 -25.10
CA ARG A 83 7.52 0.95 -25.16
C ARG A 83 6.87 0.15 -24.06
N PHE A 84 6.58 -1.11 -24.32
CA PHE A 84 6.05 -2.03 -23.32
C PHE A 84 7.15 -2.43 -22.34
N ILE A 85 6.86 -2.38 -21.04
CA ILE A 85 7.71 -2.93 -19.97
C ILE A 85 6.82 -3.87 -19.15
N GLU A 86 7.30 -5.10 -18.97
CA GLU A 86 6.65 -6.17 -18.20
C GLU A 86 6.50 -5.79 -16.72
N LEU A 87 5.43 -6.24 -16.05
CA LEU A 87 5.14 -5.79 -14.68
C LEU A 87 6.23 -6.20 -13.68
N ASP A 88 6.75 -7.42 -13.81
CA ASP A 88 7.84 -7.92 -12.97
C ASP A 88 9.16 -7.15 -13.24
N GLU A 89 9.42 -6.79 -14.50
CA GLU A 89 10.61 -6.01 -14.88
C GLU A 89 10.57 -4.59 -14.31
N ARG A 90 9.42 -3.92 -14.25
CA ARG A 90 9.26 -2.59 -13.60
C ARG A 90 9.78 -2.61 -12.16
N ALA A 91 9.41 -3.63 -11.39
CA ALA A 91 9.90 -3.82 -10.02
C ALA A 91 11.41 -4.15 -10.00
N ASN A 92 11.88 -4.99 -10.93
CA ASN A 92 13.31 -5.30 -11.06
C ASN A 92 14.16 -4.06 -11.40
N ILE A 93 13.63 -3.08 -12.16
CA ILE A 93 14.30 -1.80 -12.42
C ILE A 93 14.55 -1.06 -11.10
N ALA A 94 13.56 -1.04 -10.20
CA ALA A 94 13.68 -0.40 -8.90
C ALA A 94 14.67 -1.12 -7.98
N ASN A 95 14.55 -2.44 -7.88
CA ASN A 95 15.38 -3.27 -7.02
C ASN A 95 16.86 -3.20 -7.42
N ARG A 96 17.19 -3.36 -8.71
CA ARG A 96 18.60 -3.36 -9.17
C ARG A 96 19.28 -1.99 -9.07
N ASN A 97 18.50 -0.91 -9.13
CA ASN A 97 19.00 0.44 -8.88
C ASN A 97 19.01 0.83 -7.39
N LYS A 98 18.61 -0.08 -6.49
CA LYS A 98 18.53 0.15 -5.03
C LYS A 98 17.68 1.38 -4.70
N ALA A 99 16.55 1.55 -5.39
CA ALA A 99 15.69 2.71 -5.21
C ALA A 99 15.19 2.82 -3.76
N ASP A 100 15.16 4.05 -3.25
CA ASP A 100 14.58 4.42 -1.96
C ASP A 100 13.07 4.64 -2.04
N LEU A 101 12.55 4.82 -3.26
CA LEU A 101 11.12 5.01 -3.52
C LEU A 101 10.71 4.54 -4.93
N PHE A 102 9.52 3.97 -5.04
CA PHE A 102 8.86 3.62 -6.31
C PHE A 102 7.49 4.29 -6.44
N ILE A 103 7.25 4.99 -7.56
CA ILE A 103 5.98 5.63 -7.88
C ILE A 103 5.53 5.14 -9.26
N SER A 104 4.48 4.32 -9.31
CA SER A 104 3.82 3.95 -10.57
C SER A 104 2.64 4.87 -10.84
N ILE A 105 2.50 5.32 -12.09
CA ILE A 105 1.53 6.32 -12.53
C ILE A 105 0.59 5.69 -13.54
N HIS A 106 -0.70 5.68 -13.20
CA HIS A 106 -1.82 5.08 -13.92
C HIS A 106 -2.99 6.08 -14.06
N THR A 107 -3.94 5.75 -14.94
CA THR A 107 -5.15 6.52 -15.18
C THR A 107 -6.39 5.62 -15.23
N ASN A 108 -7.09 5.56 -14.10
CA ASN A 108 -8.24 4.70 -13.85
C ASN A 108 -9.33 4.79 -14.93
N SER A 109 -10.16 3.75 -15.00
CA SER A 109 -11.27 3.66 -15.95
C SER A 109 -12.42 2.82 -15.42
N VAL A 110 -13.64 3.27 -15.67
CA VAL A 110 -14.87 2.57 -15.29
C VAL A 110 -15.78 2.39 -16.50
N LYS A 111 -16.82 1.55 -16.35
CA LYS A 111 -17.82 1.34 -17.39
C LYS A 111 -18.38 2.68 -17.89
N LYS A 112 -18.41 2.84 -19.22
CA LYS A 112 -18.90 4.04 -19.92
C LYS A 112 -20.30 4.41 -19.42
N GLY A 113 -20.50 5.69 -19.12
CA GLY A 113 -21.74 6.21 -18.51
C GLY A 113 -21.65 6.42 -16.99
N SER A 114 -20.61 5.91 -16.33
CA SER A 114 -20.30 6.29 -14.94
C SER A 114 -19.83 7.75 -14.84
N THR A 115 -20.19 8.41 -13.74
CA THR A 115 -19.77 9.78 -13.38
C THR A 115 -18.54 9.81 -12.46
N ALA A 116 -17.87 8.68 -12.24
CA ALA A 116 -16.66 8.62 -11.43
C ALA A 116 -15.59 9.62 -11.92
N ARG A 117 -14.96 10.29 -10.96
CA ARG A 117 -13.92 11.32 -11.14
C ARG A 117 -13.13 11.46 -9.85
N GLY A 118 -11.90 11.96 -9.94
CA GLY A 118 -11.00 12.17 -8.80
C GLY A 118 -9.85 11.15 -8.75
N THR A 119 -8.88 11.43 -7.90
CA THR A 119 -7.62 10.70 -7.76
C THR A 119 -7.70 9.62 -6.68
N GLU A 120 -6.98 8.51 -6.87
CA GLU A 120 -6.80 7.45 -5.87
C GLU A 120 -5.30 7.15 -5.74
N THR A 121 -4.81 6.79 -4.55
CA THR A 121 -3.44 6.27 -4.41
C THR A 121 -3.47 4.93 -3.70
N TYR A 122 -2.85 3.94 -4.30
CA TYR A 122 -2.84 2.57 -3.83
C TYR A 122 -1.47 2.19 -3.25
N THR A 123 -1.51 1.41 -2.18
CA THR A 123 -0.39 0.63 -1.66
C THR A 123 -0.66 -0.87 -1.82
N LEU A 124 0.40 -1.67 -1.79
CA LEU A 124 0.27 -3.13 -1.85
C LEU A 124 -0.56 -3.66 -0.67
N GLY A 125 -1.54 -4.53 -0.92
CA GLY A 125 -2.25 -5.28 0.12
C GLY A 125 -3.55 -5.89 -0.37
N LEU A 126 -4.36 -6.46 0.54
CA LEU A 126 -5.64 -7.03 0.16
C LEU A 126 -6.67 -5.93 -0.19
N ALA A 127 -7.34 -6.08 -1.34
CA ALA A 127 -8.46 -5.21 -1.72
C ALA A 127 -9.62 -5.31 -0.71
N ARG A 128 -10.13 -4.16 -0.23
CA ARG A 128 -11.22 -4.11 0.76
C ARG A 128 -12.61 -3.98 0.17
N THR A 129 -12.72 -3.41 -1.03
CA THR A 129 -13.97 -3.32 -1.81
C THR A 129 -13.80 -4.03 -3.15
N ASP A 130 -14.88 -4.11 -3.94
CA ASP A 130 -14.87 -4.80 -5.22
C ASP A 130 -14.41 -3.86 -6.36
N GLU A 131 -14.55 -2.55 -6.18
CA GLU A 131 -13.95 -1.53 -7.04
C GLU A 131 -12.41 -1.56 -6.94
N ASN A 132 -11.87 -1.62 -5.72
CA ASN A 132 -10.42 -1.77 -5.51
C ASN A 132 -9.86 -3.04 -6.18
N LEU A 133 -10.63 -4.13 -6.13
CA LEU A 133 -10.25 -5.39 -6.76
C LEU A 133 -10.32 -5.26 -8.29
N ALA A 134 -11.39 -4.69 -8.84
CA ALA A 134 -11.55 -4.48 -10.27
C ALA A 134 -10.45 -3.59 -10.89
N VAL A 135 -9.95 -2.58 -10.15
CA VAL A 135 -8.77 -1.81 -10.55
C VAL A 135 -7.54 -2.72 -10.62
N ALA A 136 -7.20 -3.44 -9.55
CA ALA A 136 -6.04 -4.32 -9.56
C ALA A 136 -6.12 -5.47 -10.59
N MET A 137 -7.33 -5.97 -10.90
CA MET A 137 -7.58 -6.91 -11.98
C MET A 137 -7.28 -6.32 -13.36
N ARG A 138 -7.73 -5.09 -13.61
CA ARG A 138 -7.43 -4.36 -14.86
C ARG A 138 -5.92 -4.13 -15.01
N GLU A 139 -5.26 -3.60 -13.99
CA GLU A 139 -3.82 -3.26 -14.09
C GLU A 139 -2.95 -4.51 -14.20
N ASN A 140 -3.28 -5.58 -13.48
CA ASN A 140 -2.58 -6.85 -13.60
C ASN A 140 -2.91 -7.60 -14.91
N SER A 141 -4.00 -7.29 -15.62
CA SER A 141 -4.33 -7.95 -16.90
C SER A 141 -3.28 -7.70 -17.99
N ALA A 142 -2.42 -6.67 -17.83
CA ALA A 142 -1.26 -6.43 -18.68
C ALA A 142 -0.31 -7.64 -18.80
N ILE A 143 -0.26 -8.54 -17.80
CA ILE A 143 0.56 -9.77 -17.90
C ILE A 143 0.10 -10.71 -19.00
N LEU A 144 -1.17 -10.65 -19.43
CA LEU A 144 -1.69 -11.47 -20.53
C LEU A 144 -1.08 -11.07 -21.89
N LEU A 145 -0.39 -9.92 -21.95
CA LEU A 145 0.39 -9.47 -23.10
C LEU A 145 1.85 -9.92 -23.01
N GLU A 146 2.29 -10.55 -21.93
CA GLU A 146 3.66 -11.01 -21.72
C GLU A 146 3.87 -12.45 -22.16
N ASP A 147 5.03 -12.73 -22.75
CA ASP A 147 5.42 -14.09 -23.10
C ASP A 147 5.68 -14.90 -21.82
N ASN A 148 5.24 -16.15 -21.81
CA ASN A 148 5.39 -17.09 -20.69
C ASN A 148 4.83 -16.60 -19.33
N TYR A 149 3.81 -15.73 -19.34
CA TYR A 149 3.25 -15.14 -18.11
C TYR A 149 2.83 -16.19 -17.06
N LEU A 150 2.25 -17.32 -17.48
CA LEU A 150 1.87 -18.41 -16.57
C LEU A 150 3.04 -18.95 -15.74
N GLN A 151 4.24 -19.03 -16.33
CA GLN A 151 5.44 -19.45 -15.61
C GLN A 151 6.00 -18.30 -14.77
N LYS A 152 6.06 -17.08 -15.33
CA LYS A 152 6.65 -15.88 -14.71
C LYS A 152 5.89 -15.41 -13.46
N TYR A 153 4.57 -15.58 -13.47
CA TYR A 153 3.67 -15.21 -12.38
C TYR A 153 3.09 -16.43 -11.64
N GLU A 154 3.74 -17.61 -11.75
CA GLU A 154 3.45 -18.79 -10.91
C GLU A 154 1.98 -19.27 -10.99
N GLY A 155 1.35 -19.15 -12.17
CA GLY A 155 -0.04 -19.53 -12.42
C GLY A 155 -1.09 -18.49 -12.00
N PHE A 156 -0.69 -17.27 -11.62
CA PHE A 156 -1.59 -16.16 -11.32
C PHE A 156 -2.50 -15.82 -12.52
N ASP A 157 -3.81 -15.96 -12.34
CA ASP A 157 -4.82 -15.48 -13.30
C ASP A 157 -5.36 -14.12 -12.85
N PRO A 158 -5.12 -13.03 -13.60
CA PRO A 158 -5.57 -11.68 -13.23
C PRO A 158 -7.08 -11.50 -13.31
N ASN A 159 -7.81 -12.41 -13.96
CA ASN A 159 -9.28 -12.42 -14.05
C ASN A 159 -9.94 -13.22 -12.92
N SER A 160 -9.17 -13.98 -12.15
CA SER A 160 -9.63 -14.78 -11.04
C SER A 160 -9.38 -14.04 -9.72
N SER A 161 -10.46 -13.75 -9.00
CA SER A 161 -10.41 -13.11 -7.68
C SER A 161 -9.63 -13.93 -6.64
N GLU A 162 -9.58 -15.25 -6.84
CA GLU A 162 -8.85 -16.26 -6.09
C GLU A 162 -7.33 -16.00 -6.13
N SER A 163 -6.78 -15.61 -7.28
CA SER A 163 -5.35 -15.32 -7.44
C SER A 163 -4.88 -14.18 -6.53
N TYR A 164 -5.78 -13.29 -6.11
CA TYR A 164 -5.46 -12.13 -5.26
C TYR A 164 -5.29 -12.49 -3.78
N ILE A 165 -5.57 -13.74 -3.38
CA ILE A 165 -5.36 -14.24 -2.01
C ILE A 165 -3.90 -14.10 -1.58
N ILE A 166 -2.95 -14.29 -2.49
CA ILE A 166 -1.52 -14.23 -2.17
C ILE A 166 -1.12 -12.91 -1.48
N PHE A 167 -1.77 -11.81 -1.84
CA PHE A 167 -1.53 -10.48 -1.27
C PHE A 167 -2.06 -10.30 0.17
N GLU A 168 -2.92 -11.21 0.69
CA GLU A 168 -3.31 -11.24 2.11
C GLU A 168 -2.15 -11.72 2.99
N PHE A 169 -1.28 -12.59 2.46
CA PHE A 169 -0.15 -13.17 3.20
C PHE A 169 1.16 -12.39 3.05
N MET A 170 1.18 -11.36 2.19
CA MET A 170 2.37 -10.56 1.96
C MET A 170 2.63 -9.55 3.08
N GLN A 171 3.74 -9.73 3.79
CA GLN A 171 4.25 -8.74 4.73
C GLN A 171 5.04 -7.65 3.98
N ASN A 172 4.50 -6.44 3.95
CA ASN A 172 5.21 -5.27 3.41
C ASN A 172 5.90 -4.50 4.55
N LYS A 173 7.23 -4.66 4.66
CA LYS A 173 8.08 -3.92 5.62
C LYS A 173 7.98 -2.39 5.46
N HIS A 174 7.62 -1.92 4.27
CA HIS A 174 7.56 -0.51 3.90
C HIS A 174 6.14 0.06 3.85
N MET A 175 5.17 -0.63 4.47
CA MET A 175 3.76 -0.24 4.44
C MET A 175 3.51 1.16 5.02
N GLU A 176 4.10 1.50 6.16
CA GLU A 176 3.91 2.81 6.82
C GLU A 176 4.39 3.95 5.91
N GLN A 177 5.60 3.81 5.35
CA GLN A 177 6.17 4.80 4.44
C GLN A 177 5.34 4.92 3.15
N SER A 178 4.87 3.81 2.61
CA SER A 178 4.03 3.78 1.41
C SER A 178 2.68 4.47 1.65
N ILE A 179 2.05 4.24 2.80
CA ILE A 179 0.80 4.90 3.21
C ILE A 179 1.05 6.39 3.46
N SER A 180 2.15 6.75 4.13
CA SER A 180 2.54 8.15 4.39
C SER A 180 2.69 8.94 3.08
N LEU A 181 3.42 8.41 2.09
CA LEU A 181 3.52 9.01 0.77
C LEU A 181 2.15 9.07 0.08
N ALA A 182 1.39 7.98 0.08
CA ALA A 182 0.09 7.91 -0.59
C ALA A 182 -0.89 8.97 -0.04
N SER A 183 -0.88 9.18 1.28
CA SER A 183 -1.68 10.22 1.94
C SER A 183 -1.24 11.62 1.53
N GLU A 184 0.07 11.88 1.42
CA GLU A 184 0.56 13.20 1.03
C GLU A 184 0.30 13.50 -0.46
N ILE A 185 0.33 12.48 -1.33
CA ILE A 185 -0.10 12.58 -2.73
C ILE A 185 -1.56 13.02 -2.82
N GLN A 186 -2.48 12.37 -2.09
CA GLN A 186 -3.90 12.77 -2.11
C GLN A 186 -4.12 14.19 -1.57
N LYS A 187 -3.45 14.59 -0.48
CA LYS A 187 -3.51 15.99 0.00
C LYS A 187 -3.07 16.99 -1.07
N CYS A 188 -1.95 16.73 -1.75
CA CYS A 188 -1.44 17.64 -2.79
C CYS A 188 -2.36 17.68 -4.01
N PHE A 189 -3.01 16.57 -4.37
CA PHE A 189 -4.06 16.55 -5.39
C PHE A 189 -5.29 17.38 -4.98
N THR A 190 -5.73 17.29 -3.73
CA THR A 190 -6.80 18.17 -3.20
C THR A 190 -6.40 19.65 -3.28
N SER A 191 -5.16 20.00 -2.91
CA SER A 191 -4.64 21.37 -3.09
C SER A 191 -4.57 21.80 -4.57
N ALA A 192 -4.39 20.87 -5.50
CA ALA A 192 -4.47 21.10 -6.95
C ALA A 192 -5.91 21.05 -7.52
N ASN A 193 -6.93 21.13 -6.65
CA ASN A 193 -8.36 21.08 -6.99
C ASN A 193 -8.77 19.80 -7.76
N ARG A 194 -8.23 18.66 -7.34
CA ARG A 194 -8.65 17.31 -7.78
C ARG A 194 -9.51 16.68 -6.68
N GLY A 195 -10.44 15.81 -7.06
CA GLY A 195 -11.31 15.14 -6.09
C GLY A 195 -10.58 14.02 -5.35
N ASP A 196 -10.48 14.11 -4.02
CA ASP A 196 -9.91 13.06 -3.17
C ASP A 196 -10.83 11.82 -3.12
N ARG A 197 -10.26 10.64 -3.37
CA ARG A 197 -10.94 9.34 -3.18
C ARG A 197 -10.16 8.39 -2.27
N GLY A 198 -9.14 8.91 -1.60
CA GLY A 198 -8.43 8.31 -0.49
C GLY A 198 -7.28 7.37 -0.87
N VAL A 199 -6.53 6.99 0.17
CA VAL A 199 -5.53 5.94 0.11
C VAL A 199 -6.19 4.57 0.19
N ARG A 200 -5.77 3.65 -0.68
CA ARG A 200 -6.38 2.34 -0.86
C ARG A 200 -5.32 1.24 -0.81
N GLN A 201 -5.77 0.01 -0.56
CA GLN A 201 -4.96 -1.20 -0.72
C GLN A 201 -5.60 -2.08 -1.79
N ALA A 202 -4.76 -2.67 -2.66
CA ALA A 202 -5.12 -3.76 -3.54
C ALA A 202 -3.87 -4.51 -4.04
N GLY A 203 -4.09 -5.68 -4.65
CA GLY A 203 -3.04 -6.64 -5.01
C GLY A 203 -2.40 -6.35 -6.36
N PHE A 204 -1.59 -5.30 -6.47
CA PHE A 204 -0.89 -4.95 -7.71
C PHE A 204 0.41 -5.74 -7.87
N LEU A 205 0.58 -6.46 -8.98
CA LEU A 205 1.79 -7.22 -9.29
C LEU A 205 3.02 -6.30 -9.43
N VAL A 206 2.86 -5.09 -9.96
CA VAL A 206 3.95 -4.11 -10.09
C VAL A 206 4.52 -3.66 -8.74
N LEU A 207 3.69 -3.62 -7.68
CA LEU A 207 4.11 -3.29 -6.31
C LEU A 207 4.55 -4.53 -5.52
N ARG A 208 4.32 -5.75 -6.05
CA ARG A 208 4.56 -7.03 -5.35
C ARG A 208 6.03 -7.26 -5.03
N LYS A 209 6.92 -6.97 -5.97
CA LYS A 209 8.35 -7.28 -5.86
C LYS A 209 9.23 -6.08 -5.51
N THR A 210 8.68 -4.88 -5.32
CA THR A 210 9.46 -3.69 -4.95
C THR A 210 10.03 -3.81 -3.54
N SER A 211 11.36 -3.71 -3.38
CA SER A 211 12.05 -3.84 -2.09
C SER A 211 12.16 -2.52 -1.29
N MET A 212 11.29 -1.56 -1.57
CA MET A 212 11.27 -0.20 -1.01
C MET A 212 9.83 0.31 -0.89
N PRO A 213 9.56 1.44 -0.23
CA PRO A 213 8.24 2.07 -0.21
C PRO A 213 7.73 2.30 -1.64
N SER A 214 6.47 1.90 -1.89
CA SER A 214 5.94 1.84 -3.24
C SER A 214 4.44 2.20 -3.30
N VAL A 215 4.08 3.01 -4.31
CA VAL A 215 2.70 3.44 -4.56
C VAL A 215 2.33 3.29 -6.02
N LEU A 216 1.06 3.03 -6.29
CA LEU A 216 0.43 3.20 -7.61
C LEU A 216 -0.56 4.36 -7.51
N VAL A 217 -0.45 5.33 -8.40
CA VAL A 217 -1.25 6.56 -8.39
C VAL A 217 -2.21 6.56 -9.57
N GLU A 218 -3.49 6.75 -9.28
CA GLU A 218 -4.54 6.98 -10.27
C GLU A 218 -4.80 8.49 -10.42
N LEU A 219 -4.47 9.05 -11.58
CA LEU A 219 -4.51 10.50 -11.85
C LEU A 219 -5.94 11.08 -12.02
N GLY A 220 -6.91 10.22 -12.24
CA GLY A 220 -8.29 10.53 -12.59
C GLY A 220 -8.92 9.39 -13.40
N TYR A 221 -10.15 9.59 -13.88
CA TYR A 221 -10.86 8.57 -14.66
C TYR A 221 -10.89 8.91 -16.16
N ILE A 222 -10.11 8.21 -17.00
CA ILE A 222 -10.08 8.45 -18.45
C ILE A 222 -11.42 8.17 -19.15
N SER A 223 -12.27 7.35 -18.53
CA SER A 223 -13.65 7.09 -18.96
C SER A 223 -14.60 8.28 -18.78
N ASN A 224 -14.20 9.29 -18.01
CA ASN A 224 -14.95 10.52 -17.78
C ASN A 224 -14.40 11.63 -18.69
N ARG A 225 -15.27 12.25 -19.50
CA ARG A 225 -14.88 13.24 -20.52
C ARG A 225 -14.24 14.52 -19.98
N GLU A 226 -14.59 14.95 -18.77
CA GLU A 226 -13.99 16.15 -18.15
C GLU A 226 -12.57 15.83 -17.68
N GLU A 227 -12.41 14.70 -17.00
CA GLU A 227 -11.13 14.16 -16.54
C GLU A 227 -10.20 13.86 -17.73
N GLU A 228 -10.71 13.23 -18.80
CA GLU A 228 -9.97 12.95 -20.03
C GLU A 228 -9.42 14.23 -20.66
N ARG A 229 -10.24 15.27 -20.82
CA ARG A 229 -9.81 16.58 -21.35
C ARG A 229 -8.75 17.22 -20.47
N PHE A 230 -8.94 17.17 -19.15
CA PHE A 230 -7.98 17.69 -18.18
C PHE A 230 -6.62 16.96 -18.29
N MET A 231 -6.61 15.63 -18.23
CA MET A 231 -5.39 14.81 -18.25
C MET A 231 -4.70 14.77 -19.63
N LYS A 232 -5.44 15.04 -20.71
CA LYS A 232 -4.88 15.29 -22.05
C LYS A 232 -4.20 16.66 -22.17
N SER A 233 -4.68 17.67 -21.44
CA SER A 233 -4.15 19.04 -21.53
C SER A 233 -2.76 19.17 -20.91
N SER A 234 -1.89 20.02 -21.49
CA SER A 234 -0.56 20.26 -20.92
C SER A 234 -0.63 20.82 -19.50
N ASP A 235 -1.58 21.72 -19.24
CA ASP A 235 -1.84 22.34 -17.93
C ASP A 235 -2.29 21.33 -16.88
N GLY A 236 -3.21 20.42 -17.22
CA GLY A 236 -3.66 19.38 -16.30
C GLY A 236 -2.54 18.42 -15.94
N GLN A 237 -1.75 17.99 -16.94
CA GLN A 237 -0.54 17.19 -16.71
C GLN A 237 0.50 17.94 -15.86
N ASN A 238 0.70 19.25 -16.09
CA ASN A 238 1.61 20.08 -15.30
C ASN A 238 1.14 20.21 -13.85
N LYS A 239 -0.16 20.39 -13.61
CA LYS A 239 -0.77 20.42 -12.28
C LYS A 239 -0.62 19.09 -11.55
N LEU A 240 -0.91 17.97 -12.21
CA LEU A 240 -0.72 16.63 -11.65
C LEU A 240 0.75 16.36 -11.31
N ALA A 241 1.67 16.69 -12.20
CA ALA A 241 3.11 16.52 -11.97
C ALA A 241 3.65 17.44 -10.86
N SER A 242 3.14 18.68 -10.75
CA SER A 242 3.45 19.56 -9.60
C SER A 242 2.97 18.95 -8.29
N ALA A 243 1.69 18.55 -8.19
CA ALA A 243 1.15 17.95 -6.97
C ALA A 243 1.92 16.69 -6.52
N LEU A 244 2.35 15.86 -7.48
CA LEU A 244 3.21 14.70 -7.20
C LEU A 244 4.63 15.10 -6.76
N SER A 245 5.21 16.15 -7.35
CA SER A 245 6.52 16.69 -6.94
C SER A 245 6.47 17.33 -5.55
N ASP A 246 5.38 18.00 -5.21
CA ASP A 246 5.16 18.61 -3.89
C ASP A 246 5.01 17.52 -2.82
N ALA A 247 4.25 16.47 -3.12
CA ALA A 247 4.10 15.31 -2.25
C ALA A 247 5.43 14.56 -2.05
N PHE A 248 6.21 14.36 -3.12
CA PHE A 248 7.56 13.81 -3.05
C PHE A 248 8.47 14.67 -2.16
N THR A 249 8.46 15.99 -2.35
CA THR A 249 9.28 16.95 -1.57
C THR A 249 8.99 16.86 -0.08
N LYS A 250 7.70 16.81 0.29
CA LYS A 250 7.27 16.67 1.70
C LYS A 250 7.64 15.30 2.28
N TYR A 251 7.44 14.21 1.52
CA TYR A 251 7.81 12.86 1.94
C TYR A 251 9.33 12.74 2.15
N LYS A 252 10.14 13.27 1.21
CA LYS A 252 11.60 13.22 1.31
C LYS A 252 12.10 14.03 2.51
N LYS A 253 11.57 15.23 2.76
CA LYS A 253 11.89 16.01 3.97
C LYS A 253 11.65 15.23 5.27
N GLU A 254 10.58 14.45 5.34
CA GLU A 254 10.28 13.61 6.51
C GLU A 254 11.18 12.35 6.58
N TYR A 255 11.52 11.76 5.44
CA TYR A 255 12.51 10.68 5.34
C TYR A 255 13.88 11.15 5.85
N ASP A 256 14.38 12.29 5.36
CA ASP A 256 15.68 12.86 5.71
C ASP A 256 15.72 13.20 7.22
N ARG A 257 14.63 13.79 7.75
CA ARG A 257 14.48 14.05 9.20
C ARG A 257 14.57 12.77 10.04
N LYS A 258 13.94 11.67 9.59
CA LYS A 258 14.00 10.36 10.27
C LYS A 258 15.40 9.72 10.19
N GLN A 259 16.16 9.93 9.11
CA GLN A 259 17.55 9.46 9.00
C GLN A 259 18.51 10.29 9.85
N GLY A 260 18.44 11.63 9.77
CA GLY A 260 19.30 12.54 10.54
C GLY A 260 19.13 12.42 12.06
N GLY A 261 17.89 12.17 12.53
CA GLY A 261 17.61 11.93 13.94
C GLY A 261 18.30 10.69 14.53
N VAL A 262 18.63 9.69 13.71
CA VAL A 262 19.39 8.50 14.14
C VAL A 262 20.88 8.82 14.31
N SER A 263 21.44 9.72 13.50
CA SER A 263 22.84 10.16 13.61
C SER A 263 23.07 11.15 14.77
N ALA A 264 22.06 11.95 15.14
CA ALA A 264 22.17 12.92 16.24
C ALA A 264 22.03 12.30 17.66
N GLY A 265 21.59 11.04 17.77
CA GLY A 265 21.36 10.37 19.06
C GLY A 265 22.61 9.94 19.83
N ALA A 266 23.80 10.12 19.26
CA ALA A 266 25.06 9.57 19.78
C ALA A 266 25.97 10.60 20.49
N ASN A 267 25.40 11.66 21.08
CA ASN A 267 26.02 12.40 22.20
C ASN A 267 25.07 13.47 22.78
N THR A 268 24.56 13.26 23.99
CA THR A 268 24.53 14.24 25.11
C THR A 268 23.97 13.54 26.36
N ARG A 269 24.74 13.58 27.46
CA ARG A 269 24.28 13.29 28.83
C ARG A 269 24.35 14.59 29.64
N VAL A 270 23.77 14.58 30.85
CA VAL A 270 23.79 15.65 31.90
C VAL A 270 22.76 16.76 31.58
N ALA A 271 21.60 16.86 32.26
CA ALA A 271 21.33 17.33 33.64
C ALA A 271 21.60 18.85 33.81
N SER A 272 20.92 19.66 34.64
CA SER A 272 19.71 19.54 35.48
C SER A 272 19.53 20.88 36.26
N SER A 273 18.33 21.46 36.40
CA SER A 273 18.05 22.44 37.48
C SER A 273 16.58 22.85 37.60
N GLU A 274 16.14 23.09 38.84
CA GLU A 274 14.86 23.72 39.22
C GLU A 274 15.11 25.14 39.81
N THR A 275 14.17 25.93 40.37
CA THR A 275 12.70 25.84 40.59
C THR A 275 12.11 27.29 40.55
N ARG A 276 10.83 27.48 40.93
CA ARG A 276 10.11 28.72 41.36
C ARG A 276 9.39 29.54 40.26
N SER A 277 8.25 30.18 40.53
CA SER A 277 7.13 29.96 41.49
C SER A 277 5.95 30.92 41.13
N VAL A 278 4.70 30.51 41.37
CA VAL A 278 3.45 31.23 40.98
C VAL A 278 3.05 32.34 42.00
N PRO A 279 2.11 33.26 41.70
CA PRO A 279 0.63 33.05 41.88
C PRO A 279 -0.21 33.57 40.68
N GLU A 280 -1.31 32.94 40.23
CA GLU A 280 -2.59 32.53 40.87
C GLU A 280 -3.66 33.66 40.93
N VAL A 281 -4.67 33.58 40.04
CA VAL A 281 -6.03 34.13 40.20
C VAL A 281 -7.02 33.15 39.57
N SER A 282 -8.21 33.02 40.17
CA SER A 282 -9.16 31.92 40.01
C SER A 282 -10.34 32.19 39.06
N SER A 283 -10.88 31.14 38.44
CA SER A 283 -12.32 30.81 38.45
C SER A 283 -12.63 29.48 37.75
N GLU A 284 -13.40 28.63 38.41
CA GLU A 284 -14.05 27.40 37.94
C GLU A 284 -15.57 27.54 38.25
N PRO A 285 -16.50 26.67 37.78
CA PRO A 285 -16.29 25.28 37.33
C PRO A 285 -17.05 24.83 36.04
N GLU A 286 -16.90 23.54 35.71
CA GLU A 286 -17.76 22.69 34.83
C GLU A 286 -17.71 22.98 33.29
N THR A 287 -17.57 22.01 32.38
CA THR A 287 -17.51 20.51 32.44
C THR A 287 -16.65 19.91 31.29
N GLN A 288 -16.32 18.61 31.43
CA GLN A 288 -15.60 17.71 30.50
C GLN A 288 -16.24 17.62 29.08
N ASP A 289 -15.57 17.15 28.00
CA ASP A 289 -14.34 16.34 27.89
C ASP A 289 -13.60 16.53 26.54
N ASN A 290 -12.35 16.06 26.44
CA ASN A 290 -11.47 16.25 25.28
C ASN A 290 -11.81 15.37 24.05
N LEU A 291 -11.61 15.92 22.85
CA LEU A 291 -11.54 15.18 21.57
C LEU A 291 -10.09 15.12 21.08
N SER A 292 -9.56 13.90 20.90
CA SER A 292 -8.24 13.64 20.32
C SER A 292 -8.29 13.41 18.81
N ASP A 293 -7.42 14.09 18.06
CA ASP A 293 -7.32 13.98 16.60
C ASP A 293 -6.64 12.68 16.16
N ALA A 294 -7.41 11.59 16.10
CA ALA A 294 -7.00 10.37 15.42
C ALA A 294 -7.04 10.55 13.88
N PRO A 295 -5.98 10.20 13.12
CA PRO A 295 -5.96 10.38 11.67
C PRO A 295 -7.11 9.67 10.95
N VAL A 296 -7.75 10.39 10.02
CA VAL A 296 -8.88 9.87 9.23
C VAL A 296 -8.48 8.59 8.49
N GLY A 297 -9.08 7.46 8.88
CA GLY A 297 -8.79 6.13 8.33
C GLY A 297 -8.00 5.19 9.24
N SER A 298 -7.57 5.62 10.43
CA SER A 298 -7.01 4.73 11.45
C SER A 298 -8.05 3.73 12.00
N GLU A 299 -7.60 2.64 12.62
CA GLU A 299 -8.49 1.67 13.26
C GLU A 299 -9.31 2.30 14.39
N GLU A 300 -8.71 3.23 15.14
CA GLU A 300 -9.30 4.03 16.20
C GLU A 300 -10.40 4.97 15.69
N TYR A 301 -10.15 5.68 14.58
CA TYR A 301 -11.14 6.53 13.91
C TYR A 301 -12.41 5.74 13.49
N ILE A 302 -12.24 4.49 13.05
CA ILE A 302 -13.35 3.62 12.61
C ILE A 302 -14.15 3.07 13.80
N LEU A 303 -13.51 2.85 14.95
CA LEU A 303 -14.18 2.39 16.17
C LEU A 303 -15.07 3.49 16.78
N ASN A 304 -14.58 4.73 16.85
CA ASN A 304 -15.34 5.84 17.44
C ASN A 304 -16.61 6.17 16.64
N ARG A 305 -16.57 6.10 15.30
CA ARG A 305 -17.75 6.39 14.46
C ARG A 305 -18.90 5.39 14.62
N LYS A 306 -18.64 4.18 15.13
CA LYS A 306 -19.66 3.13 15.34
C LYS A 306 -20.45 3.23 16.64
N LYS A 307 -20.01 4.03 17.62
CA LYS A 307 -20.80 4.27 18.84
C LYS A 307 -22.03 5.16 18.60
N ASN A 308 -22.01 6.01 17.55
CA ASN A 308 -23.04 7.03 17.32
C ASN A 308 -24.06 6.68 16.23
N THR A 309 -24.17 5.41 15.81
CA THR A 309 -25.14 4.97 14.78
C THR A 309 -25.83 3.66 15.17
N SER A 310 -26.73 3.74 16.15
CA SER A 310 -27.58 2.61 16.56
C SER A 310 -28.98 3.05 17.03
N THR A 311 -29.85 3.43 16.09
CA THR A 311 -31.29 3.54 16.33
C THR A 311 -32.12 3.22 15.08
N SER A 312 -33.06 2.27 15.21
CA SER A 312 -33.95 1.76 14.15
C SER A 312 -33.22 0.96 13.03
N SER A 313 -33.78 -0.06 12.39
CA SER A 313 -35.15 -0.58 12.41
C SER A 313 -35.23 -2.12 12.42
N GLN A 314 -36.44 -2.61 12.66
CA GLN A 314 -36.87 -3.94 13.08
C GLN A 314 -36.47 -5.17 12.24
N ARG A 315 -36.53 -6.33 12.91
CA ARG A 315 -36.48 -7.70 12.38
C ARG A 315 -37.36 -7.92 11.15
N LYS A 316 -36.84 -8.66 10.16
CA LYS A 316 -37.57 -9.76 9.52
C LYS A 316 -36.70 -11.02 9.53
N GLN A 317 -37.29 -12.12 9.99
CA GLN A 317 -36.59 -13.35 10.32
C GLN A 317 -36.90 -14.38 9.22
N SER A 318 -35.88 -14.82 8.49
CA SER A 318 -35.96 -15.95 7.57
C SER A 318 -34.90 -16.99 7.96
N GLN A 319 -35.35 -18.19 8.29
CA GLN A 319 -34.47 -19.36 8.45
C GLN A 319 -34.23 -19.97 7.06
N PRO A 320 -32.98 -20.33 6.72
CA PRO A 320 -32.72 -21.38 5.75
C PRO A 320 -32.81 -22.74 6.44
N ALA A 321 -33.53 -23.67 5.83
CA ALA A 321 -33.73 -25.02 6.35
C ALA A 321 -32.42 -25.84 6.39
N ALA A 322 -32.41 -26.88 7.23
CA ALA A 322 -31.35 -27.89 7.19
C ALA A 322 -31.39 -28.67 5.86
N SER A 323 -30.23 -28.89 5.25
CA SER A 323 -30.06 -29.85 4.17
C SER A 323 -29.01 -30.89 4.53
N THR A 324 -29.40 -32.15 4.40
CA THR A 324 -28.62 -33.34 4.73
C THR A 324 -27.60 -33.62 3.62
N LYS A 325 -26.53 -34.35 3.97
CA LYS A 325 -25.44 -34.83 3.09
C LYS A 325 -25.84 -35.07 1.62
N GLY A 326 -25.29 -34.24 0.72
CA GLY A 326 -25.04 -34.60 -0.67
C GLY A 326 -23.56 -34.38 -0.97
N LYS A 327 -22.84 -35.41 -1.43
CA LYS A 327 -21.48 -35.24 -1.97
C LYS A 327 -21.62 -34.55 -3.33
N SER A 328 -21.48 -33.23 -3.35
CA SER A 328 -21.25 -32.50 -4.60
C SER A 328 -19.95 -32.99 -5.22
N ASP A 329 -19.96 -33.24 -6.53
CA ASP A 329 -18.76 -33.61 -7.27
C ASP A 329 -17.82 -32.39 -7.36
N THR A 330 -16.87 -32.38 -6.42
CA THR A 330 -15.87 -31.32 -6.23
C THR A 330 -14.52 -31.71 -6.83
N THR A 331 -14.45 -32.82 -7.56
CA THR A 331 -13.25 -33.32 -8.24
C THR A 331 -12.67 -32.23 -9.14
N GLY A 332 -11.40 -31.89 -8.94
CA GLY A 332 -10.67 -30.84 -9.67
C GLY A 332 -10.98 -29.40 -9.27
N LYS A 333 -11.99 -29.12 -8.43
CA LYS A 333 -12.36 -27.77 -7.98
C LYS A 333 -11.60 -27.37 -6.71
N ILE A 334 -11.33 -26.07 -6.55
CA ILE A 334 -10.77 -25.53 -5.31
C ILE A 334 -11.93 -25.26 -4.33
N ILE A 335 -11.77 -25.76 -3.10
CA ILE A 335 -12.66 -25.51 -1.96
C ILE A 335 -11.93 -24.59 -0.99
N TYR A 336 -12.47 -23.39 -0.81
CA TYR A 336 -12.01 -22.42 0.18
C TYR A 336 -12.64 -22.66 1.54
N LYS A 337 -11.86 -22.51 2.61
CA LYS A 337 -12.32 -22.56 4.01
C LYS A 337 -11.65 -21.44 4.81
N VAL A 338 -12.27 -20.93 5.87
CA VAL A 338 -11.62 -19.96 6.76
C VAL A 338 -10.92 -20.71 7.89
N GLN A 339 -9.60 -20.72 7.95
CA GLN A 339 -8.87 -21.23 9.13
C GLN A 339 -9.05 -20.22 10.28
N ILE A 340 -9.42 -20.71 11.48
CA ILE A 340 -9.76 -19.87 12.64
C ILE A 340 -8.86 -20.10 13.87
N LEU A 341 -8.21 -21.26 13.97
CA LEU A 341 -7.42 -21.64 15.14
C LEU A 341 -6.41 -22.74 14.75
N THR A 342 -5.31 -22.83 15.50
CA THR A 342 -4.43 -24.01 15.53
C THR A 342 -4.28 -24.54 16.96
N SER A 343 -4.14 -25.85 17.14
CA SER A 343 -3.80 -26.47 18.43
C SER A 343 -2.93 -27.71 18.24
N ASP A 344 -2.06 -27.97 19.20
CA ASP A 344 -1.32 -29.21 19.42
C ASP A 344 -2.23 -30.40 19.77
N LYS A 345 -3.46 -30.14 20.24
CA LYS A 345 -4.42 -31.14 20.70
C LYS A 345 -5.72 -31.11 19.88
N LYS A 346 -6.40 -32.26 19.85
CA LYS A 346 -7.74 -32.37 19.26
C LYS A 346 -8.75 -31.76 20.23
N LEU A 347 -9.48 -30.75 19.77
CA LEU A 347 -10.51 -30.04 20.50
C LEU A 347 -11.87 -30.70 20.26
N SER A 348 -12.76 -30.64 21.25
CA SER A 348 -14.13 -31.14 21.10
C SER A 348 -14.98 -30.20 20.23
N PRO A 349 -15.94 -30.70 19.42
CA PRO A 349 -16.73 -29.86 18.50
C PRO A 349 -17.56 -28.74 19.15
N GLY A 350 -17.73 -28.76 20.48
CA GLY A 350 -18.39 -27.72 21.27
C GLY A 350 -17.45 -26.92 22.19
N ALA A 351 -16.13 -26.97 21.97
CA ALA A 351 -15.16 -26.29 22.82
C ALA A 351 -15.41 -24.76 22.86
N LYS A 352 -15.36 -24.16 24.07
CA LYS A 352 -15.63 -22.72 24.28
C LYS A 352 -14.76 -21.80 23.39
N VAL A 353 -13.56 -22.24 23.03
CA VAL A 353 -12.64 -21.52 22.11
C VAL A 353 -13.24 -21.30 20.71
N PHE A 354 -14.21 -22.09 20.28
CA PHE A 354 -14.95 -21.87 19.04
C PHE A 354 -16.03 -20.79 19.13
N LYS A 355 -16.20 -20.11 20.28
CA LYS A 355 -17.05 -18.90 20.43
C LYS A 355 -18.49 -19.06 19.90
N GLY A 356 -19.06 -20.27 20.00
CA GLY A 356 -20.41 -20.58 19.53
C GLY A 356 -20.53 -20.94 18.04
N TYR A 357 -19.44 -20.88 17.27
CA TYR A 357 -19.41 -21.35 15.88
C TYR A 357 -19.62 -22.87 15.84
N LYS A 358 -20.70 -23.30 15.18
CA LYS A 358 -21.04 -24.72 14.97
C LYS A 358 -20.39 -25.24 13.68
N ASN A 359 -20.28 -26.55 13.52
CA ASN A 359 -19.73 -27.19 12.31
C ASN A 359 -18.29 -26.74 11.98
N VAL A 360 -17.47 -26.50 13.01
CA VAL A 360 -16.02 -26.29 12.84
C VAL A 360 -15.37 -27.60 12.42
N ASN A 361 -14.77 -27.60 11.24
CA ASN A 361 -13.98 -28.71 10.71
C ASN A 361 -12.51 -28.56 11.12
N PHE A 362 -11.70 -29.58 10.87
CA PHE A 362 -10.24 -29.47 11.02
C PHE A 362 -9.50 -30.33 10.00
N PHE A 363 -8.24 -29.99 9.79
CA PHE A 363 -7.25 -30.84 9.13
C PHE A 363 -5.99 -30.90 9.99
N VAL A 364 -5.10 -31.87 9.73
CA VAL A 364 -3.83 -32.00 10.46
C VAL A 364 -2.68 -31.69 9.50
N GLU A 365 -1.79 -30.80 9.90
CA GLU A 365 -0.60 -30.42 9.13
C GLU A 365 0.61 -30.38 10.06
N LYS A 366 1.60 -31.26 9.81
CA LYS A 366 2.80 -31.43 10.66
C LYS A 366 2.47 -31.68 12.15
N GLY A 367 1.47 -32.53 12.42
CA GLY A 367 1.02 -32.87 13.79
C GLY A 367 0.14 -31.81 14.46
N ILE A 368 -0.03 -30.62 13.86
CA ILE A 368 -0.86 -29.55 14.41
C ILE A 368 -2.27 -29.64 13.82
N TYR A 369 -3.28 -29.60 14.69
CA TYR A 369 -4.69 -29.49 14.31
C TYR A 369 -5.00 -28.06 13.88
N LYS A 370 -5.54 -27.90 12.67
CA LYS A 370 -5.86 -26.61 12.06
C LYS A 370 -7.36 -26.56 11.81
N TYR A 371 -8.06 -25.71 12.57
CA TYR A 371 -9.53 -25.65 12.58
C TYR A 371 -10.02 -24.65 11.55
N THR A 372 -11.06 -25.05 10.82
CA THR A 372 -11.66 -24.28 9.72
C THR A 372 -13.16 -24.14 9.89
N TYR A 373 -13.69 -22.99 9.48
CA TYR A 373 -15.12 -22.70 9.47
C TYR A 373 -15.60 -22.30 8.08
N GLY A 374 -16.75 -22.85 7.68
CA GLY A 374 -17.32 -22.73 6.35
C GLY A 374 -16.52 -23.43 5.26
N GLU A 375 -17.19 -23.71 4.15
CA GLU A 375 -16.57 -24.14 2.90
C GLU A 375 -17.38 -23.65 1.70
N THR A 376 -16.70 -23.27 0.62
CA THR A 376 -17.33 -22.86 -0.66
C THR A 376 -16.32 -22.96 -1.79
N THR A 377 -16.80 -23.11 -3.03
CA THR A 377 -15.98 -23.00 -4.25
C THR A 377 -15.93 -21.58 -4.81
N ASP A 378 -16.75 -20.66 -4.29
CA ASP A 378 -16.82 -19.25 -4.69
C ASP A 378 -15.98 -18.37 -3.74
N PHE A 379 -15.06 -17.58 -4.30
CA PHE A 379 -14.12 -16.81 -3.50
C PHE A 379 -14.74 -15.56 -2.84
N ASP A 380 -15.66 -14.86 -3.50
CA ASP A 380 -16.27 -13.69 -2.87
C ASP A 380 -17.11 -14.07 -1.64
N SER A 381 -17.75 -15.24 -1.67
CA SER A 381 -18.43 -15.82 -0.51
C SER A 381 -17.47 -16.14 0.64
N ILE A 382 -16.31 -16.77 0.39
CA ILE A 382 -15.35 -17.05 1.47
C ILE A 382 -14.72 -15.75 2.01
N ARG A 383 -14.47 -14.75 1.15
CA ARG A 383 -13.95 -13.43 1.53
C ARG A 383 -14.94 -12.68 2.42
N LYS A 384 -16.24 -12.73 2.12
CA LYS A 384 -17.32 -12.21 2.98
C LYS A 384 -17.38 -12.97 4.31
N LEU A 385 -17.29 -14.31 4.28
CA LEU A 385 -17.28 -15.13 5.49
C LEU A 385 -16.08 -14.83 6.39
N ARG A 386 -14.86 -14.71 5.83
CA ARG A 386 -13.64 -14.37 6.57
C ARG A 386 -13.78 -13.02 7.29
N ARG A 387 -14.36 -12.00 6.65
CA ARG A 387 -14.63 -10.70 7.30
C ARG A 387 -15.62 -10.81 8.47
N GLN A 388 -16.60 -11.71 8.41
CA GLN A 388 -17.52 -11.97 9.52
C GLN A 388 -16.79 -12.66 10.67
N VAL A 389 -16.09 -13.76 10.37
CA VAL A 389 -15.36 -14.60 11.33
C VAL A 389 -14.22 -13.83 12.01
N ALA A 390 -13.56 -12.91 11.29
CA ALA A 390 -12.46 -12.09 11.80
C ALA A 390 -12.84 -11.12 12.93
N LYS A 391 -14.14 -10.92 13.20
CA LYS A 391 -14.62 -10.21 14.39
C LYS A 391 -14.25 -10.96 15.66
N ASP A 392 -14.39 -12.29 15.63
CA ASP A 392 -14.18 -13.19 16.76
C ASP A 392 -12.81 -13.85 16.74
N PHE A 393 -12.24 -14.09 15.56
CA PHE A 393 -10.93 -14.73 15.35
C PHE A 393 -10.04 -13.81 14.51
N LYS A 394 -9.29 -12.92 15.17
CA LYS A 394 -8.50 -11.87 14.48
C LYS A 394 -7.53 -12.44 13.44
N ASP A 395 -6.88 -13.54 13.79
CA ASP A 395 -5.93 -14.26 12.93
C ASP A 395 -6.58 -15.23 11.93
N ALA A 396 -7.90 -15.15 11.73
CA ALA A 396 -8.58 -16.01 10.76
C ALA A 396 -8.19 -15.65 9.33
N PHE A 397 -7.83 -16.63 8.50
CA PHE A 397 -7.39 -16.45 7.10
C PHE A 397 -7.95 -17.54 6.18
N ILE A 398 -7.90 -17.33 4.86
CA ILE A 398 -8.49 -18.27 3.88
C ILE A 398 -7.47 -19.35 3.49
N VAL A 399 -7.91 -20.62 3.47
CA VAL A 399 -7.13 -21.78 3.01
C VAL A 399 -7.85 -22.47 1.85
N ALA A 400 -7.11 -22.88 0.82
CA ALA A 400 -7.62 -23.65 -0.31
C ALA A 400 -7.30 -25.15 -0.18
N PHE A 401 -8.23 -25.95 -0.65
CA PHE A 401 -8.08 -27.40 -0.84
C PHE A 401 -8.45 -27.75 -2.28
N LYS A 402 -7.65 -28.59 -2.93
CA LYS A 402 -8.00 -29.23 -4.20
C LYS A 402 -7.86 -30.74 -4.01
N ASP A 403 -8.88 -31.50 -4.41
CA ASP A 403 -8.92 -32.96 -4.26
C ASP A 403 -8.58 -33.44 -2.82
N GLY A 404 -9.09 -32.71 -1.83
CA GLY A 404 -8.87 -32.95 -0.39
C GLY A 404 -7.50 -32.56 0.15
N LYS A 405 -6.53 -32.22 -0.70
CA LYS A 405 -5.19 -31.74 -0.30
C LYS A 405 -5.19 -30.22 -0.19
N LYS A 406 -4.62 -29.70 0.91
CA LYS A 406 -4.36 -28.26 1.02
C LYS A 406 -3.34 -27.87 -0.04
N VAL A 407 -3.70 -26.92 -0.88
CA VAL A 407 -2.76 -26.34 -1.86
C VAL A 407 -2.08 -25.12 -1.24
N LYS A 408 -0.82 -24.88 -1.63
CA LYS A 408 -0.25 -23.54 -1.48
C LYS A 408 -0.82 -22.68 -2.61
N TYR A 409 -1.17 -21.45 -2.26
CA TYR A 409 -1.24 -20.35 -3.21
C TYR A 409 0.19 -19.88 -3.52
#